data_AF-A0A7X9RZL1-F1
#
_entry.id   AF-A0A7X9RZL1-F1
#
_cell.length_a   1.000
_cell.length_b   1.000
_cell.length_c   1.000
_cell.angle_alpha   90.00
_cell.angle_beta   90.00
_cell.angle_gamma   90.00
#
_symmetry.space_group_name_H-M   'P 1'
#
loop_
_entity.id
_entity.type
_entity.pdbx_description
1 polymer ?
#
loop_
_entity_poly.entity_id
_entity_poly.type
_entity_poly.pdbx_seq_one_letter_code
_entity_poly.pdbx_strand_id
1 'polypeptide(L)'
;MISMPFDGSTEITDFRIENGMIHWTTSKEIDNKEFIIEASVDGEHWTAVDHLEGKQYSDINREYRYQLKTPSVTTYFRLQREDMEGKTQTYEKVLVYEVLGETPYLNYEVEGNNINFKTNDGNIYVMILDAAGHEEYQGHTKDGGQLSLERGVYFIKLTSAHQHLFKQVIIK
;
A
#
# COMPACT_ATOMS: atom_id res chain seq x y z
N MET A 1 13.17 -16.45 2.11
CA MET A 1 12.99 -16.13 3.54
C MET A 1 11.76 -16.87 4.02
N ILE A 2 11.90 -17.72 5.04
CA ILE A 2 10.78 -18.49 5.58
C ILE A 2 10.03 -17.54 6.52
N SER A 3 8.76 -17.23 6.20
CA SER A 3 7.91 -16.47 7.13
C SER A 3 7.71 -17.33 8.37
N MET A 4 8.25 -16.90 9.50
CA MET A 4 7.90 -17.49 10.78
C MET A 4 6.40 -17.23 11.00
N PRO A 5 5.61 -18.25 11.37
CA PRO A 5 4.22 -18.01 11.76
C PRO A 5 4.21 -17.05 12.95
N PHE A 6 3.25 -16.12 12.93
CA PHE A 6 2.96 -15.22 14.05
C PHE A 6 2.84 -16.06 15.32
N ASP A 7 3.76 -15.88 16.27
CA ASP A 7 3.94 -16.79 17.42
C ASP A 7 2.84 -16.66 18.49
N GLY A 8 1.77 -15.90 18.22
CA GLY A 8 0.68 -15.66 19.16
C GLY A 8 1.13 -14.98 20.46
N SER A 9 2.34 -14.41 20.47
CA SER A 9 2.89 -13.66 21.62
C SER A 9 2.09 -12.38 21.86
N THR A 10 1.70 -11.70 20.78
CA THR A 10 0.87 -10.49 20.82
C THR A 10 -0.36 -10.72 19.98
N GLU A 11 -1.56 -10.59 20.54
CA GLU A 11 -2.81 -10.82 19.83
C GLU A 11 -3.51 -9.50 19.56
N ILE A 12 -3.67 -9.13 18.28
CA ILE A 12 -4.39 -7.92 17.86
C ILE A 12 -5.82 -8.31 17.52
N THR A 13 -6.79 -7.69 18.21
CA THR A 13 -8.23 -7.97 18.06
C THR A 13 -8.96 -6.93 17.22
N ASP A 14 -8.38 -5.74 17.11
CA ASP A 14 -8.89 -4.66 16.26
C ASP A 14 -7.74 -3.88 15.65
N PHE A 15 -7.92 -3.45 14.40
CA PHE A 15 -7.01 -2.56 13.70
C PHE A 15 -7.82 -1.82 12.62
N ARG A 16 -8.01 -0.50 12.77
CA ARG A 16 -8.91 0.28 11.90
C ARG A 16 -8.53 1.76 11.84
N ILE A 17 -9.06 2.46 10.83
CA ILE A 17 -9.05 3.92 10.77
C ILE A 17 -10.41 4.44 11.20
N GLU A 18 -10.42 5.40 12.11
CA GLU A 18 -11.64 6.07 12.58
C GLU A 18 -11.31 7.52 12.93
N ASN A 19 -12.10 8.49 12.42
CA ASN A 19 -11.96 9.92 12.72
C ASN A 19 -10.54 10.49 12.52
N GLY A 20 -9.84 10.06 11.46
CA GLY A 20 -8.47 10.51 11.18
C GLY A 20 -7.44 9.95 12.15
N MET A 21 -7.73 8.85 12.83
CA MET A 21 -6.78 8.12 13.67
C MET A 21 -6.72 6.66 13.25
N ILE A 22 -5.54 6.06 13.39
CA ILE A 22 -5.39 4.60 13.43
C ILE A 22 -5.65 4.16 14.86
N HIS A 23 -6.47 3.13 15.02
CA HIS A 23 -6.74 2.45 16.28
C HIS A 23 -6.32 1.00 16.17
N TRP A 24 -5.71 0.46 17.24
CA TRP A 24 -5.57 -0.98 17.41
C TRP A 24 -5.75 -1.37 18.86
N THR A 25 -6.20 -2.60 19.06
CA THR A 25 -6.37 -3.21 20.37
C THR A 25 -5.62 -4.52 20.42
N THR A 26 -4.82 -4.70 21.46
CA THR A 26 -4.27 -6.02 21.79
C THR A 26 -5.11 -6.67 22.89
N SER A 27 -5.40 -7.97 22.78
CA SER A 27 -5.93 -8.76 23.91
C SER A 27 -4.81 -9.29 24.80
N LYS A 28 -3.59 -9.38 24.25
CA LYS A 28 -2.43 -9.97 24.88
C LYS A 28 -1.15 -9.41 24.26
N GLU A 29 -0.13 -9.21 25.07
CA GLU A 29 1.23 -8.84 24.67
C GLU A 29 2.24 -9.68 25.46
N ILE A 30 3.23 -10.25 24.76
CA ILE A 30 4.35 -10.99 25.33
C ILE A 30 5.61 -10.52 24.61
N ASP A 31 6.63 -10.16 25.40
CA ASP A 31 7.88 -9.53 24.96
C ASP A 31 7.68 -8.41 23.95
N ASN A 32 6.57 -7.67 24.04
CA ASN A 32 6.27 -6.60 23.09
C ASN A 32 6.98 -5.31 23.50
N LYS A 33 8.11 -5.02 22.85
CA LYS A 33 8.90 -3.82 23.11
C LYS A 33 8.17 -2.59 22.55
N GLU A 34 7.81 -2.62 21.28
CA GLU A 34 7.17 -1.50 20.60
C GLU A 34 6.35 -1.93 19.39
N PHE A 35 5.37 -1.10 19.05
CA PHE A 35 4.69 -1.11 17.78
C PHE A 35 5.31 -0.06 16.86
N ILE A 36 5.55 -0.45 15.63
CA ILE A 36 6.05 0.40 14.55
C ILE A 36 4.91 0.55 13.56
N ILE A 37 4.47 1.78 13.34
CA ILE A 37 3.49 2.10 12.30
C ILE A 37 4.28 2.35 11.03
N GLU A 38 3.96 1.61 9.97
CA GLU A 38 4.58 1.80 8.66
C GLU A 38 3.54 2.36 7.67
N ALA A 39 3.99 3.26 6.81
CA ALA A 39 3.19 3.82 5.73
C ALA A 39 3.79 3.48 4.36
N SER A 40 2.93 3.40 3.34
CA SER A 40 3.32 3.18 1.95
C SER A 40 2.38 3.93 1.00
N VAL A 41 2.89 4.29 -0.18
CA VAL A 41 2.11 4.91 -1.26
C VAL A 41 1.98 3.99 -2.50
N ASP A 42 2.67 2.84 -2.50
CA ASP A 42 2.55 1.75 -3.49
C ASP A 42 2.01 0.44 -2.91
N GLY A 43 2.00 0.29 -1.59
CA GLY A 43 1.74 -0.99 -0.93
C GLY A 43 2.95 -1.95 -0.94
N GLU A 44 4.09 -1.54 -1.50
CA GLU A 44 5.27 -2.40 -1.67
C GLU A 44 6.47 -1.93 -0.84
N HIS A 45 6.74 -0.63 -0.88
CA HIS A 45 7.80 0.02 -0.12
C HIS A 45 7.19 0.69 1.11
N TRP A 46 7.66 0.27 2.27
CA TRP A 46 7.12 0.66 3.57
C TRP A 46 8.16 1.48 4.34
N THR A 47 7.71 2.56 4.99
CA THR A 47 8.55 3.43 5.81
C THR A 47 7.93 3.58 7.19
N ALA A 48 8.73 3.44 8.25
CA ALA A 48 8.28 3.72 9.62
C ALA A 48 7.90 5.19 9.77
N VAL A 49 6.69 5.45 10.27
CA VAL A 49 6.16 6.80 10.50
C VAL A 49 5.94 7.13 11.97
N ASP A 50 5.81 6.12 12.83
CA ASP A 50 5.77 6.31 14.29
C ASP A 50 6.13 5.03 15.04
N HIS A 51 6.51 5.20 16.30
CA HIS A 51 6.90 4.15 17.24
C HIS A 51 6.16 4.34 18.56
N LEU A 52 5.44 3.31 19.01
CA LEU A 52 4.71 3.34 20.28
C LEU A 52 5.18 2.20 21.18
N GLU A 53 5.60 2.56 22.39
CA GLU A 53 6.03 1.59 23.39
C GLU A 53 4.90 0.60 23.73
N GLY A 54 5.21 -0.69 23.61
CA GLY A 54 4.34 -1.78 24.03
C GLY A 54 4.28 -1.89 25.55
N LYS A 55 3.60 -2.92 26.06
CA LYS A 55 3.55 -3.19 27.51
C LYS A 55 4.52 -4.25 27.99
N GLN A 56 5.39 -4.76 27.11
CA GLN A 56 6.26 -5.93 27.33
C GLN A 56 5.43 -7.18 27.61
N TYR A 57 4.65 -7.19 28.69
CA TYR A 57 3.70 -8.22 29.07
C TYR A 57 2.33 -7.63 29.42
N SER A 58 1.28 -8.12 28.79
CA SER A 58 -0.11 -7.78 29.11
C SER A 58 -1.03 -8.97 28.79
N ASP A 59 -1.96 -9.26 29.67
CA ASP A 59 -3.04 -10.25 29.48
C ASP A 59 -4.44 -9.61 29.53
N ILE A 60 -4.48 -8.28 29.52
CA ILE A 60 -5.70 -7.47 29.42
C ILE A 60 -5.70 -6.66 28.13
N ASN A 61 -6.90 -6.25 27.70
CA ASN A 61 -7.06 -5.41 26.53
C ASN A 61 -6.29 -4.09 26.66
N ARG A 62 -5.45 -3.77 25.68
CA ARG A 62 -4.77 -2.47 25.55
C ARG A 62 -5.15 -1.81 24.26
N GLU A 63 -5.55 -0.55 24.37
CA GLU A 63 -5.91 0.28 23.24
C GLU A 63 -4.79 1.26 22.94
N TYR A 64 -4.49 1.39 21.65
CA TYR A 64 -3.50 2.30 21.13
C TYR A 64 -4.11 3.14 20.02
N ARG A 65 -3.53 4.33 19.81
CA ARG A 65 -3.98 5.24 18.77
C ARG A 65 -2.83 6.05 18.20
N TYR A 66 -2.95 6.37 16.92
CA TYR A 66 -2.05 7.26 16.21
C TYR A 66 -2.83 8.26 15.37
N GLN A 67 -2.46 9.53 15.46
CA GLN A 67 -3.09 10.61 14.72
C GLN A 67 -2.58 10.61 13.27
N LEU A 68 -3.48 10.40 12.31
CA LEU A 68 -3.14 10.51 10.90
C LEU A 68 -2.97 11.98 10.51
N LYS A 69 -2.00 12.22 9.63
CA LYS A 69 -1.92 13.46 8.85
C LYS A 69 -2.82 13.32 7.63
N THR A 70 -3.50 14.40 7.24
CA THR A 70 -4.29 14.43 6.00
C THR A 70 -3.39 14.03 4.82
N PRO A 71 -3.73 12.95 4.09
CA PRO A 71 -2.87 12.43 3.07
C PRO A 71 -3.08 13.24 1.79
N SER A 72 -1.99 13.55 1.08
CA SER A 72 -2.07 14.18 -0.25
C SER A 72 -2.30 13.16 -1.37
N VAL A 73 -2.06 11.89 -1.09
CA VAL A 73 -2.24 10.72 -1.97
C VAL A 73 -2.72 9.55 -1.13
N THR A 74 -3.47 8.60 -1.69
CA THR A 74 -3.92 7.44 -0.93
C THR A 74 -2.72 6.75 -0.27
N THR A 75 -2.80 6.55 1.04
CA THR A 75 -1.70 6.03 1.84
C THR A 75 -2.13 4.76 2.55
N TYR A 76 -1.33 3.72 2.43
CA TYR A 76 -1.51 2.44 3.10
C TYR A 76 -0.77 2.45 4.42
N PHE A 77 -1.36 1.87 5.46
CA PHE A 77 -0.75 1.72 6.77
C PHE A 77 -0.78 0.27 7.22
N ARG A 78 0.30 -0.19 7.84
CA ARG A 78 0.36 -1.50 8.50
C ARG A 78 1.04 -1.36 9.86
N LEU A 79 0.87 -2.39 10.67
CA LEU A 79 1.47 -2.45 11.99
C LEU A 79 2.56 -3.52 12.00
N GLN A 80 3.73 -3.16 12.51
CA GLN A 80 4.80 -4.09 12.84
C GLN A 80 5.01 -4.03 14.35
N ARG A 81 5.40 -5.14 14.96
CA ARG A 81 5.88 -5.17 16.35
C ARG A 81 7.36 -5.52 16.37
N GLU A 82 8.08 -5.01 17.36
CA GLU A 82 9.43 -5.44 17.71
C GLU A 82 9.42 -6.05 19.11
N ASP A 83 10.13 -7.17 19.28
CA ASP A 83 10.28 -7.81 20.58
C ASP A 83 11.51 -7.30 21.36
N MET A 84 11.65 -7.74 22.62
CA MET A 84 12.78 -7.35 23.48
C MET A 84 14.15 -7.82 22.96
N GLU A 85 14.19 -8.75 22.00
CA GLU A 85 15.40 -9.23 21.33
C GLU A 85 15.65 -8.54 19.97
N GLY A 86 14.78 -7.60 19.57
CA GLY A 86 14.86 -6.88 18.30
C GLY A 86 14.31 -7.63 17.10
N LYS A 87 13.59 -8.74 17.29
CA LYS A 87 12.90 -9.43 16.18
C LYS A 87 11.60 -8.72 15.87
N THR A 88 11.34 -8.55 14.59
CA THR A 88 10.14 -7.86 14.12
C THR A 88 9.14 -8.79 13.46
N GLN A 89 7.85 -8.53 13.65
CA GLN A 89 6.75 -9.25 12.99
C GLN A 89 5.70 -8.27 12.48
N THR A 90 5.27 -8.42 11.23
CA THR A 90 4.26 -7.56 10.60
C THR A 90 2.87 -8.19 10.70
N TYR A 91 1.89 -7.38 11.09
CA TYR A 91 0.49 -7.78 11.06
C TYR A 91 -0.03 -7.78 9.63
N GLU A 92 -0.77 -8.83 9.25
CA GLU A 92 -1.17 -9.06 7.86
C GLU A 92 -2.17 -8.02 7.31
N LYS A 93 -2.97 -7.41 8.19
CA LYS A 93 -3.99 -6.44 7.78
C LYS A 93 -3.33 -5.11 7.42
N VAL A 94 -3.71 -4.59 6.26
CA VAL A 94 -3.36 -3.24 5.79
C VAL A 94 -4.60 -2.35 5.88
N LEU A 95 -4.41 -1.13 6.39
CA LEU A 95 -5.41 -0.07 6.38
C LEU A 95 -5.17 0.86 5.21
N VAL A 96 -6.26 1.37 4.63
CA VAL A 96 -6.20 2.33 3.52
C VAL A 96 -6.75 3.66 4.00
N TYR A 97 -5.94 4.71 3.86
CA TYR A 97 -6.37 6.09 4.10
C TYR A 97 -6.44 6.86 2.80
N GLU A 98 -7.64 6.89 2.23
CA GLU A 98 -7.92 7.58 0.97
C GLU A 98 -7.84 9.10 1.14
N VAL A 99 -7.44 9.79 0.08
CA VAL A 99 -7.55 11.25 0.01
C VAL A 99 -9.03 11.62 0.01
N LEU A 100 -9.48 12.24 1.09
CA LEU A 100 -10.83 12.80 1.16
C LEU A 100 -10.96 13.92 0.13
N GLY A 101 -11.70 13.68 -0.96
CA GLY A 101 -12.07 14.74 -1.89
C GLY A 101 -12.36 14.28 -3.32
N GLU A 102 -11.73 13.20 -3.79
CA GLU A 102 -11.89 12.74 -5.17
C GLU A 102 -11.98 11.21 -5.20
N THR A 103 -12.93 10.68 -5.98
CA THR A 103 -13.03 9.24 -6.22
C THR A 103 -11.74 8.75 -6.87
N PRO A 104 -11.15 7.61 -6.43
CA PRO A 104 -10.01 7.02 -7.09
C PRO A 104 -10.26 6.88 -8.60
N TYR A 105 -9.24 7.08 -9.43
CA TYR A 105 -9.34 6.87 -10.87
C TYR A 105 -8.03 6.37 -11.48
N LEU A 106 -8.17 5.56 -12.52
CA LEU A 106 -7.09 5.16 -13.42
C LEU A 106 -7.39 5.60 -14.83
N ASN A 107 -6.49 6.39 -15.43
CA ASN A 107 -6.60 6.81 -16.81
C ASN A 107 -5.22 6.95 -17.46
N TYR A 108 -5.20 7.13 -18.78
CA TYR A 108 -4.00 7.47 -19.52
C TYR A 108 -4.37 8.33 -20.74
N GLU A 109 -3.40 9.07 -21.25
CA GLU A 109 -3.50 9.84 -22.49
C GLU A 109 -2.36 9.48 -23.43
N VAL A 110 -2.63 9.50 -24.73
CA VAL A 110 -1.64 9.21 -25.76
C VAL A 110 -1.27 10.49 -26.48
N GLU A 111 0.02 10.83 -26.49
CA GLU A 111 0.58 12.00 -27.15
C GLU A 111 1.75 11.58 -28.06
N GLY A 112 1.47 11.45 -29.36
CA GLY A 112 2.42 10.89 -30.31
C GLY A 112 2.75 9.43 -29.96
N ASN A 113 4.00 9.18 -29.61
CA ASN A 113 4.49 7.86 -29.20
C ASN A 113 4.43 7.63 -27.68
N ASN A 114 3.95 8.61 -26.92
CA ASN A 114 3.99 8.58 -25.46
C ASN A 114 2.63 8.24 -24.87
N ILE A 115 2.64 7.40 -23.85
CA ILE A 115 1.52 7.17 -22.94
C ILE A 115 1.83 7.93 -21.64
N ASN A 116 0.98 8.88 -21.31
CA ASN A 116 1.00 9.64 -20.06
C ASN A 116 -0.03 9.04 -19.10
N PHE A 117 0.40 8.57 -17.93
CA PHE A 117 -0.49 7.96 -16.94
C PHE A 117 -1.10 9.03 -16.04
N LYS A 118 -2.41 8.94 -15.79
CA LYS A 118 -3.17 9.86 -14.93
C LYS A 118 -3.92 9.09 -13.86
N THR A 119 -3.68 9.42 -12.60
CA THR A 119 -4.31 8.74 -11.47
C THR A 119 -4.20 9.58 -10.20
N ASN A 120 -5.19 9.47 -9.32
CA ASN A 120 -5.06 9.94 -7.93
C ASN A 120 -4.86 8.77 -6.95
N ASP A 121 -4.62 7.56 -7.44
CA ASP A 121 -4.57 6.33 -6.65
C ASP A 121 -3.14 5.87 -6.31
N GLY A 122 -2.24 6.85 -6.14
CA GLY A 122 -0.85 6.62 -5.75
C GLY A 122 -0.01 5.97 -6.84
N ASN A 123 0.86 5.03 -6.43
CA ASN A 123 1.65 4.24 -7.35
C ASN A 123 0.79 3.10 -7.92
N ILE A 124 0.89 2.91 -9.23
CA ILE A 124 0.11 1.92 -10.00
C ILE A 124 1.05 0.98 -10.73
N TYR A 125 0.64 -0.27 -10.88
CA TYR A 125 1.30 -1.23 -11.73
C TYR A 125 0.79 -1.14 -13.17
N VAL A 126 1.71 -1.12 -14.12
CA VAL A 126 1.44 -1.06 -15.56
C VAL A 126 1.98 -2.32 -16.20
N MET A 127 1.15 -2.96 -17.01
CA MET A 127 1.55 -4.03 -17.93
C MET A 127 1.07 -3.68 -19.33
N ILE A 128 1.95 -3.81 -20.31
CA ILE A 128 1.66 -3.56 -21.72
C ILE A 128 2.01 -4.80 -22.53
N LEU A 129 1.05 -5.22 -23.34
CA LEU A 129 1.20 -6.32 -24.28
C LEU A 129 1.11 -5.81 -25.72
N ASP A 130 1.88 -6.37 -26.63
CA ASP A 130 1.70 -6.18 -28.07
C ASP A 130 0.40 -6.81 -28.59
N ALA A 131 0.10 -6.65 -29.89
CA ALA A 131 -1.08 -7.23 -30.52
C ALA A 131 -1.10 -8.78 -30.55
N ALA A 132 0.05 -9.43 -30.38
CA ALA A 132 0.18 -10.88 -30.29
C ALA A 132 0.08 -11.39 -28.83
N GLY A 133 0.05 -10.49 -27.84
CA GLY A 133 0.00 -10.79 -26.42
C GLY A 133 1.37 -10.95 -25.76
N HIS A 134 2.47 -10.60 -26.43
CA HIS A 134 3.80 -10.58 -25.82
C HIS A 134 3.96 -9.35 -24.94
N GLU A 135 4.65 -9.51 -23.81
CA GLU A 135 4.94 -8.41 -22.89
C GLU A 135 5.97 -7.45 -23.48
N GLU A 136 5.58 -6.18 -23.60
CA GLU A 136 6.42 -5.07 -24.04
C GLU A 136 6.94 -4.25 -22.86
N TYR A 137 6.14 -4.18 -21.79
CA TYR A 137 6.51 -3.48 -20.57
C TYR A 137 5.79 -4.04 -19.34
N GLN A 138 6.51 -4.08 -18.22
CA GLN A 138 5.91 -4.20 -16.90
C GLN A 138 6.68 -3.35 -15.88
N GLY A 139 5.96 -2.69 -14.97
CA GLY A 139 6.57 -1.92 -13.90
C GLY A 139 5.61 -0.97 -13.18
N HIS A 140 6.10 -0.31 -12.15
CA HIS A 140 5.34 0.66 -11.37
C HIS A 140 5.52 2.08 -11.91
N THR A 141 4.46 2.88 -11.82
CA THR A 141 4.47 4.30 -12.12
C THR A 141 3.51 5.04 -11.19
N LYS A 142 3.34 6.34 -11.38
CA LYS A 142 2.41 7.19 -10.63
C LYS A 142 1.81 8.26 -11.53
N ASP A 143 1.01 9.15 -10.97
CA ASP A 143 0.47 10.30 -11.70
C ASP A 143 1.57 11.09 -12.42
N GLY A 144 1.32 11.41 -13.69
CA GLY A 144 2.28 12.10 -14.56
C GLY A 144 3.45 11.24 -15.05
N GLY A 145 3.52 9.96 -14.70
CA GLY A 145 4.49 9.03 -15.29
C GLY A 145 4.27 8.85 -16.79
N GLN A 146 5.33 8.50 -17.51
CA GLN A 146 5.32 8.41 -18.97
C GLN A 146 6.06 7.18 -19.48
N LEU A 147 5.56 6.59 -20.57
CA LEU A 147 6.23 5.51 -21.31
C LEU A 147 6.14 5.78 -22.82
N SER A 148 7.24 5.61 -23.54
CA SER A 148 7.27 5.68 -25.00
C SER A 148 7.15 4.29 -25.61
N LEU A 149 6.29 4.15 -26.62
CA LEU A 149 6.13 2.94 -27.41
C LEU A 149 6.30 3.25 -28.90
N GLU A 150 6.74 2.25 -29.65
CA GLU A 150 6.71 2.33 -31.10
C GLU A 150 5.27 2.34 -31.64
N ARG A 151 5.12 2.67 -32.92
CA ARG A 151 3.81 2.64 -33.59
C ARG A 151 3.28 1.21 -33.62
N GLY A 152 2.04 1.04 -33.19
CA GLY A 152 1.46 -0.29 -33.05
C GLY A 152 0.12 -0.30 -32.33
N VAL A 153 -0.39 -1.52 -32.16
CA VAL A 153 -1.59 -1.80 -31.35
C VAL A 153 -1.12 -2.55 -30.10
N TYR A 154 -1.55 -2.06 -28.95
CA TYR A 154 -1.17 -2.63 -27.65
C TYR A 154 -2.39 -2.82 -26.77
N PHE A 155 -2.26 -3.69 -25.77
CA PHE A 155 -3.18 -3.79 -24.66
C PHE A 155 -2.50 -3.28 -23.40
N ILE A 156 -3.12 -2.31 -22.73
CA ILE A 156 -2.63 -1.72 -21.49
C ILE A 156 -3.49 -2.20 -20.33
N LYS A 157 -2.83 -2.73 -19.29
CA LYS A 157 -3.42 -3.06 -18.00
C LYS A 157 -2.82 -2.14 -16.95
N LEU A 158 -3.68 -1.34 -16.31
CA LEU A 158 -3.32 -0.55 -15.13
C LEU A 158 -3.94 -1.20 -13.90
N THR A 159 -3.19 -1.26 -12.81
CA THR A 159 -3.66 -1.80 -11.54
C THR A 159 -3.22 -0.89 -10.40
N SER A 160 -4.20 -0.46 -9.63
CA SER A 160 -4.03 0.27 -8.37
C SER A 160 -4.62 -0.58 -7.24
N ALA A 161 -4.63 -0.10 -6.01
CA ALA A 161 -5.31 -0.83 -4.94
C ALA A 161 -6.84 -0.81 -5.08
N HIS A 162 -7.43 0.20 -5.71
CA HIS A 162 -8.89 0.32 -5.79
C HIS A 162 -9.46 -0.09 -7.15
N GLN A 163 -8.67 0.00 -8.21
CA GLN A 163 -9.15 -0.17 -9.59
C GLN A 163 -8.21 -0.97 -10.47
N HIS A 164 -8.81 -1.59 -11.49
CA HIS A 164 -8.11 -2.13 -12.64
C HIS A 164 -8.68 -1.53 -13.92
N LEU A 165 -7.80 -1.15 -14.83
CA LEU A 165 -8.15 -0.73 -16.19
C LEU A 165 -7.53 -1.71 -17.18
N PHE A 166 -8.31 -2.18 -18.16
CA PHE A 166 -7.79 -2.92 -19.30
C PHE A 166 -8.35 -2.33 -20.59
N LYS A 167 -7.48 -1.87 -21.50
CA LYS A 167 -7.86 -1.21 -22.74
C LYS A 167 -6.93 -1.59 -23.87
N GLN A 168 -7.47 -1.59 -25.09
CA GLN A 168 -6.66 -1.51 -26.30
C GLN A 168 -6.25 -0.05 -26.51
N VAL A 169 -5.00 0.18 -26.91
CA VAL A 169 -4.43 1.48 -27.26
C VAL A 169 -3.72 1.38 -28.62
N ILE A 170 -3.79 2.45 -29.41
CA ILE A 170 -3.15 2.53 -30.73
C ILE A 170 -2.19 3.71 -30.73
N ILE A 171 -0.92 3.42 -31.02
CA ILE A 171 0.14 4.42 -31.18
C ILE A 171 0.34 4.68 -32.68
N LYS A 172 0.25 5.96 -33.10
CA LYS A 172 0.09 6.36 -34.51
C LYS A 172 1.31 6.96 -35.18
#